data_AF-A0A5C7LIZ4-F1
#
_entry.id   AF-A0A5C7LIZ4-F1
#
_cell.length_a   1.000
_cell.length_b   1.000
_cell.length_c   1.000
_cell.angle_alpha   90.00
_cell.angle_beta   90.00
_cell.angle_gamma   90.00
#
_symmetry.space_group_name_H-M   'P 1'
#
loop_
_entity.id
_entity.type
_entity.pdbx_description
1 polymer ?
#
loop_
_entity_poly.entity_id
_entity_poly.type
_entity_poly.pdbx_seq_one_letter_code
_entity_poly.pdbx_strand_id
1 'polypeptide(L)'
;MIKLDKTWKKVVAFALGFIALVASSFFIGHAIHQATRPDNHNEDFYGVVRVRLAGEGWTAERREAATKAMEELERLGPSFLFVADNAPAEITGIPVWIDTQIPEGEVGGHCPAGVYQTFPHDNNSVRITLFPACIHSNLEFQGAFMHELGHAIGMDHVCRTAGEDGVCSSVGHGVSFMNPNLVYDEALPTTTQFSIPMLEVTELDVREYRMARGRASTRPVQ
;
A
#
# COMPACT_ATOMS: atom_id res chain seq x y z
N MET A 1 50.08 -29.16 -23.69
CA MET A 1 48.73 -29.43 -24.25
C MET A 1 48.10 -30.57 -23.44
N ILE A 2 47.18 -30.25 -22.52
CA ILE A 2 46.46 -31.27 -21.76
C ILE A 2 45.38 -31.85 -22.69
N LYS A 3 45.57 -33.10 -23.15
CA LYS A 3 44.54 -33.84 -23.88
C LYS A 3 43.43 -34.19 -22.88
N LEU A 4 42.33 -33.45 -22.91
CA LEU A 4 41.12 -33.84 -22.18
C LEU A 4 40.64 -35.20 -22.66
N ASP A 5 40.69 -36.17 -21.75
CA ASP A 5 40.08 -37.50 -21.89
C ASP A 5 38.60 -37.38 -22.32
N LYS A 6 38.15 -38.28 -23.21
CA LYS A 6 36.73 -38.46 -23.58
C LYS A 6 35.82 -38.52 -22.35
N THR A 7 36.29 -39.07 -21.24
CA THR A 7 35.56 -39.13 -19.97
C THR A 7 35.33 -37.74 -19.38
N TRP A 8 36.34 -36.85 -19.43
CA TRP A 8 36.24 -35.47 -18.93
C TRP A 8 35.27 -34.62 -19.75
N LYS A 9 35.23 -34.82 -21.08
CA LYS A 9 34.24 -34.15 -21.95
C LYS A 9 32.81 -34.55 -21.60
N LYS A 10 32.57 -35.83 -21.25
CA LYS A 10 31.25 -36.31 -20.81
C LYS A 10 30.86 -35.71 -19.47
N VAL A 11 31.78 -35.64 -18.52
CA VAL A 11 31.53 -35.04 -17.19
C VAL A 11 31.19 -33.55 -17.32
N VAL A 12 31.94 -32.80 -18.12
CA VAL A 12 31.66 -31.37 -18.36
C VAL A 12 30.32 -31.18 -19.07
N ALA A 13 30.00 -32.00 -20.08
CA ALA A 13 28.70 -31.93 -20.75
C ALA A 13 27.52 -32.23 -19.80
N PHE A 14 27.70 -33.19 -18.89
CA PHE A 14 26.69 -33.53 -17.89
C PHE A 14 26.51 -32.41 -16.86
N ALA A 15 27.61 -31.81 -16.38
CA ALA A 15 27.57 -30.69 -15.46
C ALA A 15 26.90 -29.45 -16.08
N LEU A 16 27.23 -29.12 -17.33
CA LEU A 16 26.58 -28.01 -18.05
C LEU A 16 25.10 -28.27 -18.30
N GLY A 17 24.72 -29.51 -18.64
CA GLY A 17 23.32 -29.91 -18.79
C GLY A 17 22.53 -29.78 -17.48
N PHE A 18 23.14 -30.17 -16.36
CA PHE A 18 22.51 -30.04 -15.04
C PHE A 18 22.35 -28.58 -14.62
N ILE A 19 23.36 -27.73 -14.81
CA ILE A 19 23.27 -26.29 -14.52
C ILE A 19 22.19 -25.63 -15.37
N ALA A 20 22.12 -25.96 -16.67
CA ALA A 20 21.08 -25.44 -17.56
C ALA A 20 19.67 -25.86 -17.11
N LEU A 21 19.51 -27.09 -16.62
CA LEU A 21 18.24 -27.60 -16.11
C LEU A 21 17.81 -26.89 -14.82
N VAL A 22 18.73 -26.68 -13.87
CA VAL A 22 18.47 -25.96 -12.62
C VAL A 22 18.13 -24.50 -12.91
N ALA A 23 18.90 -23.83 -13.77
CA ALA A 23 18.63 -22.45 -14.17
C ALA A 23 17.26 -22.33 -14.86
N SER A 24 16.95 -23.24 -15.80
CA SER A 24 15.64 -23.26 -16.47
C SER A 24 14.50 -23.47 -15.48
N SER A 25 14.65 -24.36 -14.51
CA SER A 25 13.64 -24.59 -13.47
C SER A 25 13.42 -23.35 -12.60
N PHE A 26 14.49 -22.61 -12.28
CA PHE A 26 14.39 -21.35 -11.54
C PHE A 26 13.68 -20.26 -12.36
N PHE A 27 14.04 -20.07 -13.63
CA PHE A 27 13.39 -19.09 -14.50
C PHE A 27 11.92 -19.43 -14.77
N ILE A 28 11.60 -20.72 -14.98
CA ILE A 28 10.22 -21.18 -15.14
C ILE A 28 9.44 -20.96 -13.84
N GLY A 29 10.03 -21.31 -12.68
CA GLY A 29 9.41 -21.07 -11.38
C GLY A 29 9.16 -19.59 -11.10
N HIS A 30 10.11 -18.72 -11.45
CA HIS A 30 9.97 -17.27 -11.32
C HIS A 30 8.91 -16.70 -12.27
N ALA A 31 8.89 -17.15 -13.53
CA ALA A 31 7.90 -16.73 -14.52
C ALA A 31 6.49 -17.19 -14.14
N ILE A 32 6.32 -18.43 -13.67
CA ILE A 32 5.05 -18.93 -13.15
C ILE A 32 4.66 -18.12 -11.91
N HIS A 33 5.56 -17.93 -10.95
CA HIS A 33 5.27 -17.14 -9.75
C HIS A 33 4.88 -15.68 -10.07
N GLN A 34 5.50 -15.05 -11.07
CA GLN A 34 5.10 -13.72 -11.52
C GLN A 34 3.74 -13.75 -12.24
N ALA A 35 3.48 -14.74 -13.08
CA ALA A 35 2.22 -14.89 -13.82
C ALA A 35 1.04 -15.39 -12.96
N THR A 36 1.33 -16.04 -11.83
CA THR A 36 0.33 -16.54 -10.87
C THR A 36 0.39 -15.78 -9.55
N ARG A 37 1.15 -14.69 -9.47
CA ARG A 37 0.88 -13.69 -8.44
C ARG A 37 -0.59 -13.35 -8.62
N PRO A 38 -1.42 -13.39 -7.56
CA PRO A 38 -2.74 -12.82 -7.64
C PRO A 38 -2.52 -11.31 -7.85
N ASP A 39 -2.38 -10.89 -9.10
CA ASP A 39 -2.60 -9.52 -9.45
C ASP A 39 -4.11 -9.35 -9.30
N ASN A 40 -4.52 -8.82 -8.15
CA ASN A 40 -5.87 -8.27 -8.10
C ASN A 40 -5.99 -7.09 -9.09
N HIS A 41 -4.92 -6.71 -9.80
CA HIS A 41 -4.86 -5.63 -10.77
C HIS A 41 -5.78 -5.88 -11.97
N ASN A 42 -6.96 -5.26 -11.93
CA ASN A 42 -7.93 -5.30 -13.01
C ASN A 42 -8.63 -3.95 -13.05
N GLU A 43 -8.15 -3.04 -13.90
CA GLU A 43 -8.69 -1.68 -14.03
C GLU A 43 -10.16 -1.67 -14.43
N ASP A 44 -10.60 -2.60 -15.28
CA ASP A 44 -12.00 -2.68 -15.71
C ASP A 44 -12.95 -3.04 -14.56
N PHE A 45 -12.45 -3.76 -13.57
CA PHE A 45 -13.23 -4.22 -12.41
C PHE A 45 -13.06 -3.31 -11.18
N TYR A 46 -11.83 -2.89 -10.90
CA TYR A 46 -11.47 -2.13 -9.68
C TYR A 46 -11.34 -0.63 -9.93
N GLY A 47 -11.16 -0.20 -11.18
CA GLY A 47 -11.01 1.20 -11.55
C GLY A 47 -9.60 1.76 -11.32
N VAL A 48 -9.49 3.07 -11.47
CA VAL A 48 -8.24 3.82 -11.34
C VAL A 48 -8.41 4.92 -10.30
N VAL A 49 -7.50 4.98 -9.34
CA VAL A 49 -7.40 6.02 -8.32
C VAL A 49 -6.38 7.05 -8.78
N ARG A 50 -6.78 8.33 -8.78
CA ARG A 50 -5.96 9.43 -9.31
C ARG A 50 -5.52 10.33 -8.18
N VAL A 51 -4.24 10.26 -7.85
CA VAL A 51 -3.64 10.90 -6.67
C VAL A 51 -2.99 12.22 -7.09
N ARG A 52 -3.36 13.31 -6.43
CA ARG A 52 -2.74 14.63 -6.61
C ARG A 52 -1.90 14.97 -5.39
N LEU A 53 -0.61 15.19 -5.62
CA LEU A 53 0.31 15.66 -4.59
C LEU A 53 0.26 17.19 -4.58
N ALA A 54 -0.48 17.77 -3.64
CA ALA A 54 -0.69 19.21 -3.60
C ALA A 54 0.17 19.88 -2.51
N GLY A 55 0.37 21.20 -2.64
CA GLY A 55 1.11 21.98 -1.66
C GLY A 55 2.63 21.84 -1.76
N GLU A 56 3.30 22.46 -0.79
CA GLU A 56 4.76 22.41 -0.66
C GLU A 56 5.19 21.19 0.18
N GLY A 57 6.47 20.80 0.11
CA GLY A 57 7.01 19.70 0.95
C GLY A 57 7.14 18.34 0.27
N TRP A 58 6.91 18.24 -1.04
CA TRP A 58 7.14 17.03 -1.86
C TRP A 58 8.56 16.96 -2.42
N THR A 59 9.51 16.59 -1.56
CA THR A 59 10.90 16.32 -1.96
C THR A 59 10.97 15.10 -2.91
N ALA A 60 12.08 14.95 -3.64
CA ALA A 60 12.31 13.79 -4.51
C ALA A 60 12.20 12.47 -3.72
N GLU A 61 12.75 12.44 -2.50
CA GLU A 61 12.66 11.29 -1.59
C GLU A 61 11.22 10.95 -1.20
N ARG A 62 10.40 11.96 -0.85
CA ARG A 62 8.98 11.72 -0.52
C ARG A 62 8.16 11.26 -1.72
N ARG A 63 8.47 11.79 -2.91
CA ARG A 63 7.84 11.33 -4.15
C ARG A 63 8.20 9.87 -4.42
N GLU A 64 9.46 9.49 -4.26
CA GLU A 64 9.89 8.09 -4.40
C GLU A 64 9.18 7.18 -3.37
N ALA A 65 9.09 7.62 -2.12
CA ALA A 65 8.41 6.88 -1.06
C ALA A 65 6.91 6.69 -1.37
N ALA A 66 6.23 7.74 -1.83
CA ALA A 66 4.83 7.70 -2.24
C ALA A 66 4.61 6.80 -3.47
N THR A 67 5.53 6.81 -4.45
CA THR A 67 5.49 5.89 -5.59
C THR A 67 5.54 4.43 -5.12
N LYS A 68 6.49 4.08 -4.25
CA LYS A 68 6.59 2.71 -3.70
C LYS A 68 5.33 2.29 -2.92
N ALA A 69 4.72 3.23 -2.18
CA ALA A 69 3.47 2.98 -1.48
C ALA A 69 2.31 2.70 -2.45
N MET A 70 2.22 3.46 -3.55
CA MET A 70 1.22 3.23 -4.61
C MET A 70 1.44 1.90 -5.33
N GLU A 71 2.68 1.55 -5.68
CA GLU A 71 3.01 0.25 -6.28
C GLU A 71 2.56 -0.92 -5.39
N GLU A 72 2.73 -0.81 -4.07
CA GLU A 72 2.23 -1.85 -3.17
C GLU A 72 0.69 -1.86 -3.09
N LEU A 73 0.04 -0.69 -3.03
CA LEU A 73 -1.43 -0.60 -2.97
C LEU A 73 -2.14 -1.22 -4.19
N GLU A 74 -1.48 -1.31 -5.35
CA GLU A 74 -2.03 -1.97 -6.53
C GLU A 74 -2.35 -3.46 -6.28
N ARG A 75 -1.79 -4.07 -5.23
CA ARG A 75 -2.12 -5.45 -4.80
C ARG A 75 -3.56 -5.59 -4.31
N LEU A 76 -4.22 -4.49 -3.95
CA LEU A 76 -5.66 -4.46 -3.65
C LEU A 76 -6.50 -4.61 -4.92
N GLY A 77 -5.96 -4.18 -6.06
CA GLY A 77 -6.51 -4.36 -7.39
C GLY A 77 -6.78 -3.13 -8.26
N PRO A 78 -7.03 -1.92 -7.73
CA PRO A 78 -7.09 -0.73 -8.58
C PRO A 78 -5.68 -0.27 -8.97
N SER A 79 -5.60 0.52 -10.06
CA SER A 79 -4.37 1.25 -10.40
C SER A 79 -4.30 2.56 -9.66
N PHE A 80 -3.10 2.98 -9.28
CA PHE A 80 -2.87 4.28 -8.65
C PHE A 80 -2.00 5.14 -9.56
N LEU A 81 -2.51 6.31 -9.97
CA LEU A 81 -1.82 7.19 -10.91
C LEU A 81 -1.65 8.59 -10.34
N PHE A 82 -0.41 9.09 -10.35
CA PHE A 82 -0.16 10.50 -10.08
C PHE A 82 -0.68 11.36 -11.24
N VAL A 83 -1.39 12.42 -10.90
CA VAL A 83 -1.82 13.45 -11.86
C VAL A 83 -1.08 14.76 -11.58
N ALA A 84 -0.92 15.57 -12.62
CA ALA A 84 -0.30 16.89 -12.48
C ALA A 84 -1.11 17.79 -11.53
N ASP A 85 -0.42 18.64 -10.78
CA ASP A 85 -1.02 19.53 -9.78
C ASP A 85 -2.09 20.47 -10.38
N ASN A 86 -1.91 20.85 -11.65
CA ASN A 86 -2.80 21.70 -12.43
C ASN A 86 -3.82 20.92 -13.28
N ALA A 87 -3.94 19.60 -13.13
CA ALA A 87 -4.96 18.83 -13.84
C ALA A 87 -6.37 19.36 -13.50
N PRO A 88 -7.30 19.45 -14.47
CA PRO A 88 -8.66 19.91 -14.21
C PRO A 88 -9.35 19.04 -13.15
N ALA A 89 -10.24 19.64 -12.36
CA ALA A 89 -10.94 18.99 -11.24
C ALA A 89 -11.97 17.93 -11.66
N GLU A 90 -12.32 17.87 -12.95
CA GLU A 90 -13.09 16.78 -13.56
C GLU A 90 -12.18 15.57 -13.76
N ILE A 91 -11.78 14.98 -12.63
CA ILE A 91 -11.05 13.73 -12.61
C ILE A 91 -12.08 12.63 -12.44
N THR A 92 -12.30 11.83 -13.48
CA THR A 92 -12.93 10.51 -13.31
C THR A 92 -12.04 9.69 -12.37
N GLY A 93 -12.49 9.50 -11.13
CA GLY A 93 -11.74 8.88 -10.03
C GLY A 93 -11.97 9.62 -8.70
N ILE A 94 -11.34 9.16 -7.61
CA ILE A 94 -11.35 9.87 -6.31
C ILE A 94 -10.19 10.87 -6.34
N PRO A 95 -10.43 12.19 -6.47
CA PRO A 95 -9.33 13.16 -6.41
C PRO A 95 -8.85 13.21 -4.97
N VAL A 96 -7.67 12.65 -4.73
CA VAL A 96 -7.02 12.67 -3.43
C VAL A 96 -6.04 13.84 -3.40
N TRP A 97 -6.31 14.81 -2.54
CA TRP A 97 -5.41 15.94 -2.29
C TRP A 97 -4.56 15.64 -1.07
N ILE A 98 -3.27 15.41 -1.25
CA ILE A 98 -2.36 15.16 -0.12
C ILE A 98 -1.59 16.44 0.17
N ASP A 99 -1.87 17.07 1.31
CA ASP A 99 -1.18 18.27 1.80
C ASP A 99 -0.31 17.93 3.01
N THR A 100 0.69 18.77 3.27
CA THR A 100 1.49 18.68 4.49
C THR A 100 1.29 19.90 5.37
N GLN A 101 0.70 19.71 6.54
CA GLN A 101 0.51 20.78 7.52
C GLN A 101 1.40 20.53 8.74
N ILE A 102 1.91 21.63 9.32
CA ILE A 102 2.39 21.62 10.71
C ILE A 102 1.13 21.86 11.55
N PRO A 103 0.72 20.93 12.44
CA PRO A 103 -0.54 21.10 13.14
C PRO A 103 -0.50 22.36 14.01
N GLU A 104 -1.49 23.24 13.86
CA GLU A 104 -1.84 24.22 14.90
C GLU A 104 -2.49 23.48 16.06
N GLY A 105 -1.66 22.81 16.87
CA GLY A 105 -2.06 22.14 18.09
C GLY A 105 -2.18 20.62 17.96
N GLU A 106 -1.66 19.93 18.97
CA GLU A 106 -1.91 18.50 19.20
C GLU A 106 -3.42 18.27 19.35
N VAL A 107 -3.99 17.35 18.57
CA VAL A 107 -5.33 16.85 18.88
C VAL A 107 -5.18 15.90 20.07
N GLY A 108 -5.41 16.41 21.29
CA GLY A 108 -5.45 15.59 22.51
C GLY A 108 -4.11 15.02 22.99
N GLY A 109 -2.96 15.65 22.65
CA GLY A 109 -1.64 15.18 23.09
C GLY A 109 -1.10 13.98 22.30
N HIS A 110 -1.66 13.69 21.12
CA HIS A 110 -1.17 12.68 20.18
C HIS A 110 -0.78 13.35 18.87
N CYS A 111 0.29 12.85 18.23
CA CYS A 111 0.80 13.35 16.96
C CYS A 111 0.26 12.46 15.82
N PRO A 112 -0.83 12.83 15.13
CA PRO A 112 -1.36 12.00 14.04
C PRO A 112 -0.41 12.04 12.85
N ALA A 113 -0.07 10.88 12.27
CA ALA A 113 0.75 10.82 11.06
C ALA A 113 0.00 11.33 9.82
N GLY A 114 -1.32 11.13 9.79
CA GLY A 114 -2.21 11.57 8.72
C GLY A 114 -3.66 11.69 9.19
N VAL A 115 -4.48 12.38 8.39
CA VAL A 115 -5.93 12.41 8.52
C VAL A 115 -6.55 12.50 7.12
N TYR A 116 -7.53 11.65 6.83
CA TYR A 116 -8.42 11.80 5.68
C TYR A 116 -9.70 12.57 6.05
N GLN A 117 -10.18 13.38 5.11
CA GLN A 117 -11.40 14.16 5.21
C GLN A 117 -12.17 14.05 3.88
N THR A 118 -13.47 13.78 3.97
CA THR A 118 -14.37 13.79 2.81
C THR A 118 -15.03 15.15 2.69
N PHE A 119 -15.11 15.69 1.47
CA PHE A 119 -15.79 16.95 1.17
C PHE A 119 -16.97 16.67 0.22
N PRO A 120 -18.16 16.36 0.77
CA PRO A 120 -19.32 15.97 -0.04
C PRO A 120 -19.77 17.05 -1.03
N HIS A 121 -19.50 18.33 -0.74
CA HIS A 121 -19.92 19.46 -1.57
C HIS A 121 -18.97 19.75 -2.76
N ASP A 122 -17.76 19.19 -2.76
CA ASP A 122 -16.74 19.39 -3.78
C ASP A 122 -16.53 18.10 -4.59
N ASN A 123 -17.56 17.66 -5.33
CA ASN A 123 -17.53 16.45 -6.17
C ASN A 123 -17.12 15.15 -5.45
N ASN A 124 -17.47 14.98 -4.17
CA ASN A 124 -16.99 13.87 -3.33
C ASN A 124 -15.45 13.77 -3.30
N SER A 125 -14.75 14.90 -3.35
CA SER A 125 -13.30 14.91 -3.22
C SER A 125 -12.85 14.43 -1.83
N VAL A 126 -11.71 13.75 -1.82
CA VAL A 126 -11.06 13.31 -0.58
C VAL A 126 -9.81 14.15 -0.40
N ARG A 127 -9.65 14.76 0.77
CA ARG A 127 -8.39 15.39 1.16
C ARG A 127 -7.73 14.51 2.20
N ILE A 128 -6.47 14.19 1.97
CA ILE A 128 -5.59 13.60 2.95
C ILE A 128 -4.63 14.70 3.40
N THR A 129 -4.42 14.83 4.69
CA THR A 129 -3.35 15.68 5.22
C THR A 129 -2.39 14.77 5.94
N LEU A 130 -1.13 14.75 5.50
CA LEU A 130 -0.05 14.09 6.23
C LEU A 130 0.65 15.14 7.09
N PHE A 131 1.09 14.76 8.30
CA PHE A 131 1.74 15.69 9.22
C PHE A 131 3.23 15.32 9.34
N PRO A 132 4.12 15.94 8.53
CA PRO A 132 5.57 15.72 8.58
C PRO A 132 6.19 15.74 9.97
N ALA A 133 5.69 16.60 10.87
CA ALA A 133 6.19 16.72 12.22
C ALA A 133 5.98 15.44 13.06
N CYS A 134 5.03 14.60 12.66
CA CYS A 134 4.67 13.33 13.29
C CYS A 134 5.19 12.11 12.51
N ILE A 135 6.04 12.33 11.50
CA ILE A 135 6.59 11.29 10.63
C ILE A 135 8.12 11.35 10.74
N HIS A 136 8.70 10.36 11.39
CA HIS A 136 10.11 10.27 11.75
C HIS A 136 10.93 9.38 10.79
N SER A 137 10.26 8.57 9.96
CA SER A 137 10.91 7.71 8.98
C SER A 137 10.17 7.61 7.65
N ASN A 138 10.87 7.16 6.60
CA ASN A 138 10.24 6.88 5.30
C ASN A 138 9.21 5.75 5.38
N LEU A 139 9.43 4.75 6.24
CA LEU A 139 8.48 3.66 6.42
C LEU A 139 7.18 4.13 7.08
N GLU A 140 7.27 5.06 8.04
CA GLU A 140 6.09 5.73 8.62
C GLU A 140 5.36 6.59 7.61
N PHE A 141 6.11 7.35 6.80
CA PHE A 141 5.53 8.13 5.73
C PHE A 141 4.72 7.24 4.80
N GLN A 142 5.31 6.12 4.37
CA GLN A 142 4.67 5.16 3.48
C GLN A 142 3.45 4.49 4.12
N GLY A 143 3.58 4.05 5.37
CA GLY A 143 2.47 3.44 6.11
C GLY A 143 1.29 4.40 6.27
N ALA A 144 1.54 5.64 6.70
CA ALA A 144 0.51 6.67 6.81
C ALA A 144 -0.10 7.01 5.44
N PHE A 145 0.73 7.15 4.40
CA PHE A 145 0.26 7.39 3.04
C PHE A 145 -0.67 6.28 2.54
N MET A 146 -0.31 5.01 2.76
CA MET A 146 -1.14 3.86 2.40
C MET A 146 -2.44 3.82 3.20
N HIS A 147 -2.36 4.05 4.52
CA HIS A 147 -3.50 4.05 5.43
C HIS A 147 -4.57 5.06 5.01
N GLU A 148 -4.17 6.30 4.80
CA GLU A 148 -5.11 7.36 4.42
C GLU A 148 -5.65 7.17 3.00
N LEU A 149 -4.85 6.61 2.08
CA LEU A 149 -5.36 6.21 0.76
C LEU A 149 -6.34 5.05 0.84
N GLY A 150 -6.16 4.12 1.78
CA GLY A 150 -7.12 3.06 2.09
C GLY A 150 -8.47 3.64 2.49
N HIS A 151 -8.49 4.63 3.38
CA HIS A 151 -9.70 5.37 3.72
C HIS A 151 -10.31 6.09 2.51
N ALA A 152 -9.47 6.70 1.66
CA ALA A 152 -9.94 7.37 0.45
C ALA A 152 -10.68 6.40 -0.50
N ILE A 153 -10.27 5.13 -0.57
CA ILE A 153 -10.94 4.08 -1.36
C ILE A 153 -12.03 3.32 -0.59
N GLY A 154 -12.40 3.80 0.61
CA GLY A 154 -13.56 3.35 1.38
C GLY A 154 -13.29 2.23 2.39
N MET A 155 -12.03 1.92 2.67
CA MET A 155 -11.64 0.97 3.70
C MET A 155 -11.84 1.58 5.09
N ASP A 156 -12.41 0.81 6.02
CA ASP A 156 -12.41 1.12 7.45
C ASP A 156 -11.11 0.66 8.11
N HIS A 157 -10.91 1.04 9.37
CA HIS A 157 -9.84 0.48 10.17
C HIS A 157 -9.98 -1.04 10.30
N VAL A 158 -8.88 -1.76 10.16
CA VAL A 158 -8.78 -3.15 10.61
C VAL A 158 -8.10 -3.11 11.96
N CYS A 159 -8.76 -3.48 13.05
CA CYS A 159 -8.14 -3.38 14.37
C CYS A 159 -7.11 -4.50 14.60
N ARG A 160 -6.09 -4.23 15.41
CA ARG A 160 -5.04 -5.20 15.72
C ARG A 160 -5.58 -6.30 16.63
N THR A 161 -6.45 -5.94 17.58
CA THR A 161 -7.06 -6.79 18.59
C THR A 161 -8.56 -6.55 18.71
N ALA A 162 -9.30 -7.52 19.25
CA ALA A 162 -10.77 -7.48 19.34
C ALA A 162 -11.34 -6.52 20.40
N GLY A 163 -10.49 -5.78 21.11
CA GLY A 163 -10.89 -4.86 22.20
C GLY A 163 -10.33 -3.45 22.02
N GLU A 164 -9.98 -3.07 20.79
CA GLU A 164 -9.56 -1.70 20.47
C GLU A 164 -10.75 -0.73 20.46
N ASP A 165 -10.53 0.45 21.03
CA ASP A 165 -11.48 1.56 21.05
C ASP A 165 -11.49 2.25 19.68
N GLY A 166 -12.14 1.62 18.69
CA GLY A 166 -12.26 2.14 17.34
C GLY A 166 -13.41 1.50 16.55
N VAL A 167 -13.83 2.16 15.45
CA VAL A 167 -14.76 1.54 14.49
C VAL A 167 -13.97 0.52 13.68
N CYS A 168 -13.88 -0.70 14.20
CA CYS A 168 -13.18 -1.80 13.56
C CYS A 168 -14.04 -2.45 12.48
N SER A 169 -13.44 -2.72 11.34
CA SER A 169 -14.02 -3.54 10.29
C SER A 169 -14.36 -4.94 10.80
N SER A 170 -15.42 -5.51 10.22
CA SER A 170 -15.84 -6.90 10.49
C SER A 170 -14.96 -7.96 9.81
N VAL A 171 -13.92 -7.60 9.04
CA VAL A 171 -13.08 -8.58 8.32
C VAL A 171 -12.14 -9.38 9.22
N GLY A 172 -12.00 -8.98 10.49
CA GLY A 172 -11.21 -9.65 11.49
C GLY A 172 -10.22 -8.71 12.18
N HIS A 173 -9.27 -9.31 12.91
CA HIS A 173 -8.25 -8.58 13.66
C HIS A 173 -6.86 -9.11 13.31
N GLY A 174 -5.88 -8.22 13.24
CA GLY A 174 -4.50 -8.61 12.95
C GLY A 174 -3.64 -7.48 12.40
N VAL A 175 -2.48 -7.84 11.85
CA VAL A 175 -1.57 -6.89 11.19
C VAL A 175 -2.24 -6.44 9.90
N SER A 176 -2.31 -5.13 9.69
CA SER A 176 -2.88 -4.49 8.50
C SER A 176 -2.36 -3.06 8.41
N PHE A 177 -2.15 -2.53 7.20
CA PHE A 177 -1.79 -1.11 7.07
C PHE A 177 -2.96 -0.18 7.46
N MET A 178 -4.19 -0.71 7.51
CA MET A 178 -5.39 -0.05 8.04
C MET A 178 -5.52 -0.14 9.57
N ASN A 179 -4.49 -0.59 10.30
CA ASN A 179 -4.53 -0.52 11.76
C ASN A 179 -4.58 0.95 12.24
N PRO A 180 -5.45 1.30 13.20
CA PRO A 180 -5.75 2.71 13.55
C PRO A 180 -4.64 3.42 14.33
N ASN A 181 -3.76 2.68 14.99
CA ASN A 181 -2.72 3.24 15.84
C ASN A 181 -1.34 2.80 15.36
N LEU A 182 -0.53 3.74 14.86
CA LEU A 182 0.89 3.53 14.57
C LEU A 182 1.71 3.76 15.85
N VAL A 183 2.66 2.88 16.13
CA VAL A 183 3.71 3.10 17.13
C VAL A 183 5.08 3.04 16.48
N TYR A 184 5.89 4.02 16.87
CA TYR A 184 7.28 4.20 16.51
C TYR A 184 8.15 3.38 17.50
N ASP A 185 9.04 2.51 17.00
CA ASP A 185 10.00 1.58 17.69
C ASP A 185 10.49 1.96 19.11
N GLU A 186 10.89 1.11 20.08
CA GLU A 186 11.13 -0.33 20.28
C GLU A 186 10.65 -0.65 21.72
N ALA A 187 10.26 -1.90 22.01
CA ALA A 187 9.73 -2.40 23.31
C ALA A 187 8.21 -2.24 23.52
N LEU A 188 7.42 -2.69 22.56
CA LEU A 188 6.03 -3.03 22.85
C LEU A 188 5.94 -4.48 23.37
N PRO A 189 5.29 -4.71 24.53
CA PRO A 189 4.92 -6.06 24.93
C PRO A 189 4.01 -6.65 23.85
N THR A 190 4.17 -7.94 23.55
CA THR A 190 3.47 -8.72 22.51
C THR A 190 1.93 -8.79 22.67
N THR A 191 1.36 -7.96 23.55
CA THR A 191 -0.04 -7.87 23.94
C THR A 191 -0.71 -6.54 23.54
N THR A 192 -0.03 -5.61 22.87
CA THR A 192 -0.54 -4.24 22.68
C THR A 192 -1.32 -4.00 21.40
N GLN A 193 -2.32 -3.11 21.49
CA GLN A 193 -3.26 -2.59 20.48
C GLN A 193 -2.62 -1.74 19.36
N PHE A 194 -1.31 -1.81 19.21
CA PHE A 194 -0.51 -0.89 18.41
C PHE A 194 0.09 -1.60 17.20
N SER A 195 0.33 -0.83 16.14
CA SER A 195 0.87 -1.33 14.89
C SER A 195 2.20 -0.72 14.53
N ILE A 196 3.05 -1.54 13.92
CA ILE A 196 4.35 -1.13 13.42
C ILE A 196 4.14 -0.58 12.01
N PRO A 197 4.73 0.58 11.65
CA PRO A 197 4.74 1.08 10.29
C PRO A 197 5.13 -0.02 9.29
N MET A 198 4.34 -0.19 8.23
CA MET A 198 4.56 -1.25 7.24
C MET A 198 4.23 -0.77 5.83
N LEU A 199 4.97 -1.32 4.86
CA LEU A 199 4.80 -1.12 3.41
C LEU A 199 4.25 -2.39 2.75
N GLU A 200 3.55 -3.26 3.48
CA GLU A 200 3.05 -4.51 2.91
C GLU A 200 1.53 -4.59 3.00
N VAL A 201 0.87 -4.84 1.87
CA VAL A 201 -0.55 -5.17 1.82
C VAL A 201 -0.75 -6.60 2.34
N THR A 202 -1.57 -6.74 3.37
CA THR A 202 -1.89 -8.03 3.99
C THR A 202 -3.20 -8.62 3.46
N GLU A 203 -3.45 -9.89 3.76
CA GLU A 203 -4.72 -10.55 3.47
C GLU A 203 -5.93 -9.94 4.20
N LEU A 204 -5.71 -9.21 5.30
CA LEU A 204 -6.78 -8.47 5.97
C LEU A 204 -7.13 -7.20 5.19
N ASP A 205 -6.12 -6.52 4.64
CA ASP A 205 -6.32 -5.34 3.80
C ASP A 205 -7.08 -5.70 2.51
N VAL A 206 -6.69 -6.79 1.85
CA VAL A 206 -7.40 -7.28 0.64
C VAL A 206 -8.87 -7.61 0.96
N ARG A 207 -9.14 -8.22 2.12
CA ARG A 207 -10.51 -8.52 2.56
C ARG A 207 -11.30 -7.24 2.84
N GLU A 208 -10.69 -6.28 3.51
CA GLU A 208 -11.32 -4.99 3.80
C GLU A 208 -11.67 -4.24 2.52
N TYR A 209 -10.73 -4.15 1.58
CA TYR A 209 -10.97 -3.48 0.31
C TYR A 209 -12.12 -4.12 -0.48
N ARG A 210 -12.18 -5.46 -0.55
CA ARG A 210 -13.29 -6.18 -1.19
C ARG A 210 -14.64 -5.86 -0.53
N MET A 211 -14.64 -5.75 0.79
CA MET A 211 -15.84 -5.42 1.57
C MET A 211 -16.28 -3.97 1.34
N ALA A 212 -15.33 -3.02 1.36
CA ALA A 212 -15.53 -1.62 0.99
C ALA A 212 -16.15 -1.46 -0.40
N ARG A 213 -15.66 -2.18 -1.40
CA ARG A 213 -16.22 -2.19 -2.76
C ARG A 213 -17.64 -2.74 -2.81
N GLY A 214 -17.94 -3.80 -2.06
CA GLY A 214 -19.30 -4.32 -1.92
C GLY A 214 -20.28 -3.30 -1.33
N ARG A 215 -19.82 -2.52 -0.33
CA ARG A 215 -20.61 -1.41 0.24
C ARG A 215 -20.84 -0.28 -0.77
N ALA A 216 -19.82 0.07 -1.55
CA ALA A 216 -19.95 1.11 -2.59
C ALA A 216 -20.95 0.70 -3.68
N SER A 217 -20.96 -0.57 -4.09
CA SER A 217 -21.90 -1.10 -5.09
C SER A 217 -23.36 -1.15 -4.62
N THR A 218 -23.61 -1.05 -3.30
CA THR A 218 -24.95 -1.16 -2.70
C THR A 218 -25.53 0.18 -2.25
N ARG A 219 -24.75 1.27 -2.28
CA ARG A 219 -25.27 2.61 -2.02
C ARG A 219 -25.98 3.12 -3.29
N PRO A 220 -27.27 3.49 -3.23
CA PRO A 220 -27.89 4.22 -4.34
C PRO A 220 -27.11 5.52 -4.52
N VAL A 221 -26.75 5.81 -5.77
CA VAL A 221 -26.25 7.13 -6.16
C VAL A 221 -27.33 8.13 -5.75
N GLN A 222 -27.07 8.93 -4.72
CA GLN A 222 -27.93 10.03 -4.31
C GLN A 222 -27.61 11.26 -5.14
#